data_AF-A0A820NTD4-F1
#
_entry.id   AF-A0A820NTD4-F1
#
_cell.length_a   1.000
_cell.length_b   1.000
_cell.length_c   1.000
_cell.angle_alpha   90.00
_cell.angle_beta   90.00
_cell.angle_gamma   90.00
#
_symmetry.space_group_name_H-M   'P 1'
#
loop_
_entity.id
_entity.type
_entity.pdbx_description
1 polymer ?
#
loop_
_entity_poly.entity_id
_entity_poly.type
_entity_poly.pdbx_seq_one_letter_code
_entity_poly.pdbx_strand_id
1 'polypeptide(L)'
;IQPISFVTLILLFLFNPTPTLYHQARFWFLRTLGRVICAPFYRVGFADFWLGDQLTSLELIFFDIEYFICFYIYDVGWWPVYSESPNRGLLCDGWPKIVLQTVLMILPSWFRFAQCLRRYHDTKQKFPHLVNAGKYASGFLVIGTNSLRRATAINFLDEPTLNPFLYVWMGASFIGATYKLVWDLKM
;
A
#
# COMPACT_ATOMS: atom_id res chain seq x y z
N ILE A 1 14.92 6.47 20.53
CA ILE A 1 14.02 5.30 20.41
C ILE A 1 14.24 4.73 19.01
N GLN A 2 14.67 3.48 18.89
CA GLN A 2 14.81 2.86 17.56
C GLN A 2 13.42 2.72 16.92
N PRO A 3 13.24 3.00 15.62
CA PRO A 3 11.93 2.89 14.96
C PRO A 3 11.23 1.54 15.17
N ILE A 4 12.00 0.44 15.20
CA ILE A 4 11.47 -0.89 15.49
C ILE A 4 10.82 -0.98 16.88
N SER A 5 11.38 -0.34 17.90
CA SER A 5 10.81 -0.35 19.25
C SER A 5 9.43 0.30 19.30
N PHE A 6 9.24 1.39 18.55
CA PHE A 6 7.95 2.07 18.47
C PHE A 6 6.91 1.22 17.74
N VAL A 7 7.29 0.61 16.61
CA VAL A 7 6.41 -0.32 15.87
C VAL A 7 6.03 -1.51 16.76
N THR A 8 7.00 -2.13 17.44
CA THR A 8 6.74 -3.23 18.38
C THR A 8 5.79 -2.81 19.49
N LEU A 9 5.96 -1.62 20.09
CA LEU A 9 5.06 -1.12 21.13
C LEU A 9 3.63 -0.94 20.60
N ILE A 10 3.45 -0.39 19.39
CA ILE A 10 2.13 -0.25 18.76
C ILE A 10 1.50 -1.62 18.51
N LEU A 11 2.26 -2.59 18.01
CA LEU A 11 1.75 -3.95 17.75
C LEU A 11 1.35 -4.64 19.06
N LEU A 12 2.18 -4.55 20.09
CA LEU A 12 1.87 -5.07 21.42
C LEU A 12 0.62 -4.42 22.00
N PHE A 13 0.49 -3.09 21.90
CA PHE A 13 -0.72 -2.39 22.30
C PHE A 13 -1.94 -2.89 21.53
N LEU A 14 -1.84 -3.00 20.20
CA LEU A 14 -2.96 -3.31 19.32
C LEU A 14 -3.47 -4.76 19.48
N PHE A 15 -2.55 -5.72 19.59
CA PHE A 15 -2.87 -7.14 19.69
C PHE A 15 -2.98 -7.67 21.13
N ASN A 16 -2.76 -6.82 22.14
CA ASN A 16 -2.89 -7.23 23.53
C ASN A 16 -4.32 -7.76 23.82
N PRO A 17 -4.46 -9.05 24.20
CA PRO A 17 -5.77 -9.68 24.38
C PRO A 17 -6.43 -9.31 25.72
N THR A 18 -5.69 -8.73 26.67
CA THR A 18 -6.23 -8.39 27.99
C THR A 18 -7.30 -7.29 27.88
N PRO A 19 -8.30 -7.26 28.78
CA PRO A 19 -9.38 -6.26 28.79
C PRO A 19 -8.92 -4.86 29.28
N THR A 20 -7.64 -4.52 29.09
CA THR A 20 -7.03 -3.24 29.47
C THR A 20 -6.83 -2.37 28.23
N LEU A 21 -6.50 -1.08 28.40
CA LEU A 21 -6.05 -0.18 27.32
C LEU A 21 -6.99 -0.15 26.08
N TYR A 22 -8.25 0.24 26.29
CA TYR A 22 -9.25 0.38 25.20
C TYR A 22 -9.50 -0.91 24.40
N HIS A 23 -9.55 -2.05 25.08
CA HIS A 23 -9.78 -3.37 24.49
C HIS A 23 -10.86 -3.42 23.41
N GLN A 24 -12.06 -2.91 23.68
CA GLN A 24 -13.17 -2.92 22.72
C GLN A 24 -12.85 -2.17 21.43
N ALA A 25 -12.20 -1.00 21.52
CA ALA A 25 -11.84 -0.18 20.37
C ALA A 25 -10.77 -0.87 19.50
N ARG A 26 -9.76 -1.51 20.12
CA ARG A 26 -8.71 -2.23 19.39
C ARG A 26 -9.25 -3.40 18.60
N PHE A 27 -10.07 -4.26 19.22
CA PHE A 27 -10.67 -5.40 18.52
C PHE A 27 -11.72 -4.97 17.50
N TRP A 28 -12.44 -3.87 17.74
CA TRP A 28 -13.30 -3.26 16.73
C TRP A 28 -12.49 -2.77 15.52
N PHE A 29 -11.35 -2.12 15.75
CA PHE A 29 -10.44 -1.67 14.70
C PHE A 29 -9.88 -2.86 13.92
N LEU A 30 -9.32 -3.88 14.59
CA LEU A 30 -8.79 -5.09 13.96
C LEU A 30 -9.84 -5.81 13.12
N ARG A 31 -11.07 -5.93 13.61
CA ARG A 31 -12.19 -6.52 12.87
C ARG A 31 -12.56 -5.69 11.64
N THR A 32 -12.59 -4.37 11.78
CA THR A 32 -12.90 -3.45 10.67
C THR A 32 -11.80 -3.50 9.63
N LEU A 33 -10.52 -3.45 10.02
CA LEU A 33 -9.37 -3.62 9.15
C LEU A 33 -9.40 -4.97 8.42
N GLY A 34 -9.74 -6.06 9.12
CA GLY A 34 -9.93 -7.37 8.52
C GLY A 34 -11.01 -7.38 7.44
N ARG A 35 -12.16 -6.72 7.66
CA ARG A 35 -13.21 -6.58 6.62
C ARG A 35 -12.74 -5.76 5.41
N VAL A 36 -11.90 -4.74 5.62
CA VAL A 36 -11.31 -3.94 4.54
C VAL A 36 -10.36 -4.80 3.70
N ILE A 37 -9.44 -5.53 4.34
CA ILE A 37 -8.47 -6.39 3.67
C ILE A 37 -9.17 -7.53 2.91
N CYS A 38 -10.23 -8.10 3.51
CA CYS A 38 -11.03 -9.15 2.89
C CYS A 38 -12.15 -8.62 1.97
N ALA A 39 -12.11 -7.36 1.54
CA ALA A 39 -13.00 -6.92 0.46
C ALA A 39 -12.70 -7.77 -0.81
N PRO A 40 -13.70 -8.22 -1.57
CA PRO A 40 -15.11 -7.83 -1.56
C PRO A 40 -16.06 -8.76 -0.78
N PHE A 41 -15.55 -9.62 0.11
CA PHE A 41 -16.36 -10.70 0.72
C PHE A 41 -17.33 -10.24 1.82
N TYR A 42 -17.20 -9.01 2.31
CA TYR A 42 -18.05 -8.43 3.35
C TYR A 42 -18.83 -7.23 2.83
N ARG A 43 -20.02 -6.99 3.41
CA ARG A 43 -20.78 -5.76 3.18
C ARG A 43 -19.97 -4.56 3.68
N VAL A 44 -19.89 -3.52 2.85
CA VAL A 44 -19.11 -2.32 3.16
C VAL A 44 -19.96 -1.34 3.97
N GLY A 45 -19.66 -1.21 5.27
CA GLY A 45 -20.22 -0.17 6.12
C GLY A 45 -19.47 1.17 6.01
N PHE A 46 -19.94 2.18 6.74
CA PHE A 46 -19.26 3.48 6.80
C PHE A 46 -17.84 3.38 7.38
N ALA A 47 -17.68 2.63 8.47
CA ALA A 47 -16.38 2.44 9.10
C ALA A 47 -15.37 1.75 8.17
N ASP A 48 -15.79 0.71 7.43
CA ASP A 48 -14.94 0.02 6.47
C ASP A 48 -14.57 0.95 5.30
N PHE A 49 -15.53 1.76 4.84
CA PHE A 49 -15.32 2.76 3.80
C PHE A 49 -14.30 3.83 4.24
N TRP A 50 -14.47 4.38 5.44
CA TRP A 50 -13.61 5.43 5.99
C TRP A 50 -12.20 4.90 6.24
N LEU A 51 -12.08 3.73 6.88
CA LEU A 51 -10.78 3.12 7.17
C LEU A 51 -10.03 2.79 5.89
N GLY A 52 -10.70 2.19 4.90
CA GLY A 52 -10.08 1.94 3.61
C GLY A 52 -9.56 3.22 2.94
N ASP A 53 -10.29 4.34 3.09
CA ASP A 53 -9.90 5.63 2.53
C ASP A 53 -8.60 6.12 3.18
N GLN A 54 -8.51 6.03 4.51
CA GLN A 54 -7.29 6.36 5.26
C GLN A 54 -6.10 5.50 4.84
N LEU A 55 -6.30 4.21 4.54
CA LEU A 55 -5.21 3.35 4.06
C LEU A 55 -4.59 3.88 2.76
N THR A 56 -5.36 4.52 1.88
CA THR A 56 -4.81 5.06 0.62
C THR A 56 -3.84 6.22 0.84
N SER A 57 -3.96 6.94 1.95
CA SER A 57 -2.97 7.94 2.36
C SER A 57 -1.70 7.33 2.95
N LEU A 58 -1.70 6.02 3.23
CA LEU A 58 -0.57 5.29 3.79
C LEU A 58 0.16 4.43 2.74
N GLU A 59 -0.12 4.65 1.45
CA GLU A 59 0.47 3.89 0.34
C GLU A 59 2.01 3.81 0.40
N LEU A 60 2.68 4.91 0.78
CA LEU A 60 4.13 4.94 0.94
C LEU A 60 4.61 4.03 2.08
N ILE A 61 3.84 3.93 3.18
CA ILE A 61 4.17 3.02 4.28
C ILE A 61 4.16 1.58 3.78
N PHE A 62 3.17 1.20 2.98
CA PHE A 62 3.11 -0.15 2.40
C PHE A 62 4.31 -0.43 1.49
N PHE A 63 4.71 0.55 0.68
CA PHE A 63 5.91 0.46 -0.15
C PHE A 63 7.19 0.24 0.68
N ASP A 64 7.32 0.94 1.81
CA ASP A 64 8.50 0.89 2.68
C ASP A 64 8.59 -0.34 3.59
N ILE A 65 7.53 -1.16 3.70
CA ILE A 65 7.54 -2.40 4.52
C ILE A 65 8.68 -3.33 4.11
N GLU A 66 8.92 -3.51 2.81
CA GLU A 66 10.02 -4.35 2.32
C GLU A 66 11.38 -3.81 2.80
N TYR A 67 11.63 -2.52 2.59
CA TYR A 67 12.88 -1.89 2.99
C TYR A 67 13.09 -1.97 4.51
N PHE A 68 12.03 -1.70 5.28
CA PHE A 68 12.06 -1.80 6.74
C PHE A 68 12.47 -3.21 7.19
N ILE A 69 11.85 -4.26 6.63
CA ILE A 69 12.18 -5.65 6.97
C ILE A 69 13.63 -5.96 6.59
N CYS A 70 14.04 -5.64 5.37
CA CYS A 70 15.39 -5.95 4.87
C CYS A 70 16.48 -5.21 5.66
N PHE A 71 16.26 -3.94 5.99
CA PHE A 71 17.18 -3.15 6.79
C PHE A 71 17.42 -3.78 8.17
N TYR A 72 16.35 -4.11 8.92
CA TYR A 72 16.50 -4.65 10.27
C TYR A 72 17.06 -6.08 10.30
N ILE A 73 16.87 -6.87 9.24
CA ILE A 73 17.42 -8.23 9.15
C ILE A 73 18.91 -8.20 8.75
N TYR A 74 19.27 -7.45 7.71
CA TYR A 74 20.59 -7.55 7.08
C TYR A 74 21.54 -6.41 7.43
N ASP A 75 21.04 -5.17 7.58
CA ASP A 75 21.90 -3.98 7.65
C ASP A 75 22.20 -3.51 9.08
N VAL A 76 21.38 -3.88 10.07
CA VAL A 76 21.58 -3.45 11.47
C VAL A 76 22.63 -4.30 12.20
N GLY A 77 23.01 -5.46 11.66
CA GLY A 77 24.15 -6.23 12.16
C GLY A 77 23.92 -6.93 13.51
N TRP A 78 22.68 -7.19 13.93
CA TRP A 78 22.45 -7.95 15.17
C TRP A 78 22.86 -9.43 15.07
N TRP A 79 22.98 -9.94 13.85
CA TRP A 79 23.39 -11.30 13.56
C TRP A 79 24.70 -11.23 12.77
N PRO A 80 25.84 -11.69 13.35
CA PRO A 80 27.14 -11.65 12.69
C PRO A 80 27.16 -12.37 11.33
N VAL A 81 26.29 -13.36 11.15
CA VAL A 81 26.17 -14.17 9.93
C VAL A 81 25.59 -13.37 8.76
N TYR A 82 24.75 -12.36 9.02
CA TYR A 82 24.07 -11.60 7.95
C TYR A 82 24.80 -10.31 7.57
N SER A 83 25.61 -9.73 8.46
CA SER A 83 26.38 -8.52 8.17
C SER A 83 27.48 -8.70 7.12
N GLU A 84 27.93 -9.94 6.90
CA GLU A 84 29.00 -10.25 5.93
C GLU A 84 28.50 -10.98 4.68
N SER A 85 27.19 -11.27 4.56
CA SER A 85 26.65 -11.94 3.39
C SER A 85 26.51 -10.97 2.21
N PRO A 86 27.20 -11.19 1.08
CA PRO A 86 27.07 -10.36 -0.11
C PRO A 86 25.69 -10.48 -0.79
N ASN A 87 24.93 -11.53 -0.47
CA ASN A 87 23.56 -11.70 -0.92
C ASN A 87 22.60 -11.38 0.23
N ARG A 88 21.85 -10.28 0.11
CA ARG A 88 20.64 -10.11 0.91
C ARG A 88 19.62 -11.15 0.45
N GLY A 89 18.69 -11.52 1.31
CA GLY A 89 17.66 -12.53 0.98
C GLY A 89 16.91 -12.18 -0.30
N LEU A 90 16.31 -13.19 -0.95
CA LEU A 90 15.67 -13.07 -2.27
C LEU A 90 14.75 -11.84 -2.43
N LEU A 91 14.03 -11.46 -1.37
CA LEU A 91 13.05 -10.37 -1.38
C LEU A 91 13.65 -8.97 -1.21
N CYS A 92 14.94 -8.87 -0.90
CA CYS A 92 15.62 -7.61 -0.54
C CYS A 92 16.44 -6.98 -1.67
N ASP A 93 16.61 -7.70 -2.78
CA ASP A 93 17.39 -7.25 -3.93
C ASP A 93 16.73 -7.65 -5.26
N GLY A 94 17.19 -7.00 -6.34
CA GLY A 94 16.80 -7.32 -7.71
C GLY A 94 15.31 -7.19 -8.01
N TRP A 95 14.83 -8.01 -8.95
CA TRP A 95 13.44 -8.01 -9.40
C TRP A 95 12.41 -8.40 -8.32
N PRO A 96 12.64 -9.40 -7.45
CA PRO A 96 11.67 -9.75 -6.42
C PRO A 96 11.35 -8.61 -5.45
N LYS A 97 12.35 -7.79 -5.09
CA LYS A 97 12.14 -6.56 -4.32
C LYS A 97 11.17 -5.61 -5.01
N ILE A 98 11.38 -5.34 -6.29
CA ILE A 98 10.51 -4.43 -7.06
C ILE A 98 9.09 -4.98 -7.08
N VAL A 99 8.91 -6.27 -7.33
CA VAL A 99 7.59 -6.92 -7.33
C VAL A 99 6.93 -6.82 -5.96
N LEU A 100 7.64 -7.13 -4.87
CA LEU A 100 7.10 -7.08 -3.52
C LEU A 100 6.64 -5.66 -3.15
N GLN A 101 7.50 -4.65 -3.37
CA GLN A 101 7.15 -3.25 -3.11
C GLN A 101 5.97 -2.78 -3.95
N THR A 102 5.91 -3.16 -5.22
CA THR A 102 4.79 -2.85 -6.12
C THR A 102 3.49 -3.48 -5.64
N VAL A 103 3.52 -4.76 -5.25
CA VAL A 103 2.34 -5.45 -4.72
C VAL A 103 1.86 -4.77 -3.44
N LEU A 104 2.76 -4.50 -2.49
CA LEU A 104 2.41 -3.85 -1.23
C LEU A 104 1.82 -2.45 -1.47
N MET A 105 2.45 -1.64 -2.32
CA MET A 105 1.99 -0.30 -2.68
C MET A 105 0.59 -0.31 -3.34
N ILE A 106 0.25 -1.35 -4.10
CA ILE A 106 -1.09 -1.46 -4.74
C ILE A 106 -2.20 -1.77 -3.73
N LEU A 107 -1.89 -2.44 -2.60
CA LEU A 107 -2.90 -2.98 -1.69
C LEU A 107 -3.93 -1.95 -1.20
N PRO A 108 -3.56 -0.74 -0.73
CA PRO A 108 -4.55 0.23 -0.26
C PRO A 108 -5.56 0.64 -1.34
N SER A 109 -5.07 0.94 -2.55
CA SER A 109 -5.91 1.24 -3.72
C SER A 109 -6.78 0.05 -4.12
N TRP A 110 -6.24 -1.18 -4.00
CA TRP A 110 -6.98 -2.41 -4.28
C TRP A 110 -8.14 -2.63 -3.31
N PHE A 111 -7.93 -2.46 -2.00
CA PHE A 111 -9.00 -2.62 -1.02
C PHE A 111 -10.16 -1.68 -1.31
N ARG A 112 -9.87 -0.42 -1.68
CA ARG A 112 -10.89 0.56 -2.04
C ARG A 112 -11.60 0.25 -3.34
N PHE A 113 -10.85 -0.16 -4.34
CA PHE A 113 -11.42 -0.65 -5.59
C PHE A 113 -12.40 -1.80 -5.34
N ALA A 114 -11.99 -2.82 -4.59
CA ALA A 114 -12.82 -3.98 -4.25
C ALA A 114 -14.07 -3.59 -3.44
N GLN A 115 -13.95 -2.67 -2.49
CA GLN A 115 -15.09 -2.14 -1.74
C GLN A 115 -16.09 -1.40 -2.65
N CYS A 116 -15.61 -0.58 -3.58
CA CYS A 116 -16.46 0.12 -4.54
C CYS A 116 -17.22 -0.85 -5.44
N LEU A 117 -16.54 -1.90 -5.94
CA LEU A 117 -17.19 -2.97 -6.70
C LEU A 117 -18.22 -3.73 -5.86
N ARG A 118 -17.91 -4.02 -4.59
CA ARG A 118 -18.86 -4.67 -3.69
C ARG A 118 -20.11 -3.82 -3.47
N ARG A 119 -19.95 -2.51 -3.27
CA ARG A 119 -21.10 -1.60 -3.14
C ARG A 119 -21.94 -1.53 -4.41
N TYR A 120 -21.30 -1.49 -5.58
CA TYR A 120 -22.01 -1.60 -6.85
C TYR A 120 -22.78 -2.91 -6.96
N HIS A 121 -22.16 -4.03 -6.59
CA HIS A 121 -22.81 -5.33 -6.61
C HIS A 121 -24.07 -5.35 -5.72
N ASP A 122 -24.00 -4.75 -4.54
CA ASP A 122 -25.09 -4.76 -3.56
C ASP A 122 -26.23 -3.79 -3.90
N THR A 123 -25.93 -2.59 -4.42
CA THR A 123 -26.95 -1.56 -4.71
C THR A 123 -27.39 -1.51 -6.17
N LYS A 124 -26.61 -2.10 -7.09
CA LYS A 124 -26.73 -1.98 -8.55
C LYS A 124 -26.65 -0.54 -9.08
N GLN A 125 -26.25 0.41 -8.24
CA GLN A 125 -26.10 1.82 -8.63
C GLN A 125 -24.72 2.07 -9.22
N LYS A 126 -24.67 2.31 -10.54
CA LYS A 126 -23.41 2.58 -11.26
C LYS A 126 -22.70 3.82 -10.72
N PHE A 127 -23.46 4.88 -10.45
CA PHE A 127 -22.98 6.10 -9.81
C PHE A 127 -23.42 6.11 -8.34
N PRO A 128 -22.55 6.45 -7.38
CA PRO A 128 -21.14 6.84 -7.54
C PRO A 128 -20.15 5.66 -7.61
N HIS A 129 -20.60 4.42 -7.42
CA HIS A 129 -19.72 3.30 -7.08
C HIS A 129 -18.68 2.91 -8.14
N LEU A 130 -19.07 2.78 -9.41
CA LEU A 130 -18.15 2.39 -10.48
C LEU A 130 -17.18 3.52 -10.84
N VAL A 131 -17.64 4.77 -10.77
CA VAL A 131 -16.78 5.94 -11.02
C VAL A 131 -15.72 6.02 -9.90
N ASN A 132 -16.13 5.85 -8.64
CA ASN A 132 -15.19 5.78 -7.53
C ASN A 132 -14.25 4.56 -7.63
N ALA A 133 -14.70 3.41 -8.14
CA ALA A 133 -13.81 2.29 -8.45
C ALA A 133 -12.75 2.70 -9.50
N GLY A 134 -13.16 3.41 -10.55
CA GLY A 134 -12.24 3.98 -11.54
C GLY A 134 -11.21 4.94 -10.93
N LYS A 135 -11.61 5.76 -9.94
CA LYS A 135 -10.70 6.63 -9.18
C LYS A 135 -9.56 5.83 -8.55
N TYR A 136 -9.86 4.73 -7.85
CA TYR A 136 -8.83 3.88 -7.25
C TYR A 136 -8.05 3.05 -8.28
N ALA A 137 -8.69 2.65 -9.38
CA ALA A 137 -8.03 1.96 -10.47
C ALA A 137 -6.94 2.81 -11.16
N SER A 138 -7.09 4.13 -11.17
CA SER A 138 -6.04 5.03 -11.65
C SER A 138 -4.73 4.87 -10.86
N GLY A 139 -4.81 4.51 -9.58
CA GLY A 139 -3.64 4.19 -8.75
C GLY A 139 -2.85 2.99 -9.29
N PHE A 140 -3.52 1.96 -9.81
CA PHE A 140 -2.84 0.79 -10.40
C PHE A 140 -1.97 1.17 -11.59
N LEU A 141 -2.43 2.12 -12.41
CA LEU A 141 -1.66 2.61 -13.56
C LEU A 141 -0.43 3.39 -13.10
N VAL A 142 -0.59 4.26 -12.10
CA VAL A 142 0.54 5.01 -11.51
C VAL A 142 1.58 4.07 -10.93
N ILE A 143 1.15 3.10 -10.12
CA ILE A 143 2.08 2.18 -9.45
C ILE A 143 2.73 1.22 -10.45
N GLY A 144 1.96 0.69 -11.41
CA GLY A 144 2.48 -0.19 -12.46
C GLY A 144 3.52 0.50 -13.34
N THR A 145 3.26 1.73 -13.77
CA THR A 145 4.23 2.52 -14.55
C THR A 145 5.46 2.91 -13.74
N ASN A 146 5.31 3.22 -12.44
CA ASN A 146 6.45 3.40 -11.53
C ASN A 146 7.27 2.11 -11.39
N SER A 147 6.62 0.95 -11.29
CA SER A 147 7.29 -0.35 -11.22
C SER A 147 8.13 -0.59 -12.47
N LEU A 148 7.60 -0.32 -13.66
CA LEU A 148 8.32 -0.43 -14.92
C LEU A 148 9.51 0.53 -14.98
N ARG A 149 9.32 1.79 -14.56
CA ARG A 149 10.40 2.78 -14.46
C ARG A 149 11.55 2.29 -13.57
N ARG A 150 11.24 1.71 -12.42
CA ARG A 150 12.23 1.18 -11.48
C ARG A 150 12.92 -0.08 -12.01
N ALA A 151 12.16 -0.96 -12.63
CA ALA A 151 12.62 -2.17 -13.28
C ALA A 151 13.64 -1.91 -14.40
N THR A 152 13.42 -0.87 -15.21
CA THR A 152 14.33 -0.52 -16.31
C THR A 152 15.45 0.44 -15.90
N ALA A 153 15.47 0.93 -14.65
CA ALA A 153 16.41 1.95 -14.20
C ALA A 153 17.88 1.54 -14.39
N ILE A 154 18.20 0.24 -14.32
CA ILE A 154 19.55 -0.29 -14.54
C ILE A 154 20.10 0.00 -15.95
N ASN A 155 19.21 0.13 -16.95
CA ASN A 155 19.61 0.43 -18.33
C ASN A 155 19.87 1.93 -18.56
N PHE A 156 19.58 2.78 -17.57
CA PHE A 156 19.62 4.24 -17.66
C PHE A 156 20.33 4.86 -16.45
N LEU A 157 21.35 4.18 -15.90
CA LEU A 157 22.05 4.64 -14.70
C LEU A 157 22.77 5.97 -14.92
N ASP A 158 23.43 6.13 -16.07
CA ASP A 158 24.19 7.34 -16.43
C ASP A 158 23.27 8.51 -16.77
N GLU A 159 22.13 8.22 -17.43
CA GLU A 159 21.17 9.21 -17.95
C GLU A 159 19.72 8.82 -17.58
N PRO A 160 19.29 9.01 -16.32
CA PRO A 160 17.96 8.58 -15.86
C PRO A 160 16.78 9.24 -16.60
N THR A 161 17.01 10.42 -17.19
CA THR A 161 16.04 11.18 -17.98
C THR A 161 15.72 10.53 -19.32
N LEU A 162 16.56 9.62 -19.82
CA LEU A 162 16.30 8.86 -21.05
C LEU A 162 15.35 7.68 -20.84
N ASN A 163 15.03 7.33 -19.58
CA ASN A 163 14.09 6.26 -19.30
C ASN A 163 12.66 6.65 -19.73
N PRO A 164 12.08 6.05 -20.77
CA PRO A 164 10.76 6.46 -21.28
C PRO A 164 9.66 6.25 -20.24
N PHE A 165 9.80 5.26 -19.37
CA PHE A 165 8.83 4.97 -18.31
C PHE A 165 8.78 6.05 -17.23
N LEU A 166 9.80 6.92 -17.15
CA LEU A 166 9.76 8.12 -16.30
C LEU A 166 8.60 9.04 -16.72
N TYR A 167 8.52 9.37 -18.02
CA TYR A 167 7.49 10.26 -18.55
C TYR A 167 6.11 9.61 -18.56
N VAL A 168 6.03 8.31 -18.85
CA VAL A 168 4.77 7.56 -18.76
C VAL A 168 4.23 7.59 -17.33
N TRP A 169 5.09 7.35 -16.34
CA TRP A 169 4.73 7.43 -14.93
C TRP A 169 4.30 8.84 -14.51
N MET A 170 5.00 9.88 -14.96
CA MET A 170 4.61 11.28 -14.71
C MET A 170 3.23 11.59 -15.29
N GLY A 171 2.96 11.18 -16.54
CA GLY A 171 1.67 11.35 -17.19
C GLY A 171 0.55 10.60 -16.46
N ALA A 172 0.77 9.34 -16.10
CA ALA A 172 -0.18 8.56 -15.32
C ALA A 172 -0.46 9.21 -13.95
N SER A 173 0.58 9.72 -13.29
CA SER A 173 0.48 10.40 -12.00
C SER A 173 -0.33 11.69 -12.10
N PHE A 174 -0.09 12.49 -13.14
CA PHE A 174 -0.83 13.71 -13.39
C PHE A 174 -2.32 13.45 -13.63
N ILE A 175 -2.64 12.48 -14.51
CA ILE A 175 -4.03 12.10 -14.81
C ILE A 175 -4.72 11.55 -13.54
N GLY A 176 -4.05 10.64 -12.82
CA GLY A 176 -4.59 10.05 -11.59
C GLY A 176 -4.82 11.08 -10.49
N ALA A 177 -3.87 12.00 -10.27
CA ALA A 177 -4.01 13.08 -9.30
C ALA A 177 -5.15 14.03 -9.68
N THR A 178 -5.26 14.40 -10.96
CA THR A 178 -6.34 15.27 -11.46
C THR A 178 -7.70 14.59 -11.26
N TYR A 179 -7.82 13.30 -11.55
CA TYR A 179 -9.06 12.57 -11.31
C TYR A 179 -9.43 12.58 -9.82
N LYS A 180 -8.50 12.21 -8.93
CA LYS A 180 -8.74 12.23 -7.48
C LYS A 180 -9.16 13.61 -6.98
N LEU A 181 -8.47 14.67 -7.42
CA LEU A 181 -8.78 16.05 -7.08
C LEU A 181 -10.17 16.48 -7.55
N VAL A 182 -10.51 16.21 -8.81
CA VAL A 182 -11.83 16.57 -9.37
C VAL A 182 -12.94 15.83 -8.64
N TRP A 183 -12.72 14.56 -8.29
CA TRP A 183 -13.67 13.79 -7.49
C TRP A 183 -13.87 14.44 -6.13
N ASP A 184 -12.81 14.66 -5.36
CA ASP A 184 -12.92 15.15 -3.98
C ASP A 184 -13.45 16.60 -3.89
N LEU A 185 -13.31 17.42 -4.94
CA LEU A 185 -13.83 18.79 -4.98
C LEU A 185 -15.27 18.92 -5.48
N LYS A 186 -15.71 18.04 -6.40
CA LYS A 186 -17.01 18.19 -7.08
C LYS A 186 -18.10 17.22 -6.59
N MET A 187 -17.73 16.19 -5.84
CA MET A 187 -18.60 15.05 -5.50
C MET A 187 -18.70 14.86 -4.00
#